data_AF-A0A8T5UIE2-F1
#
_entry.id   AF-A0A8T5UIE2-F1
#
_cell.length_a   1.000
_cell.length_b   1.000
_cell.length_c   1.000
_cell.angle_alpha   90.00
_cell.angle_beta   90.00
_cell.angle_gamma   90.00
#
_symmetry.space_group_name_H-M   'P 1'
#
loop_
_entity.id
_entity.type
_entity.pdbx_description
1 polymer ?
#
loop_
_entity_poly.entity_id
_entity_poly.type
_entity_poly.pdbx_seq_one_letter_code
_entity_poly.pdbx_strand_id
1 'polypeptide(L)'
;MTIYVPKALYENEIAQVLDEVRYYYGMLTRKGYIYGLIAIDQDAKIIAIDSRFDRKLNYWDLSSIGAALYGVARQAQDFFETDSLVRATLIYKDLQLYVKSIGDVVLVKKGNREILVVLLVDNEVNIG
;
A
#
# COMPACT_ATOMS: atom_id res chain seq x y z
N MET A 1 -22.61 1.56 -2.38
CA MET A 1 -22.31 0.48 -3.34
C MET A 1 -21.27 -0.42 -2.70
N THR A 2 -21.53 -1.72 -2.60
CA THR A 2 -20.53 -2.67 -2.09
C THR A 2 -19.55 -2.98 -3.22
N ILE A 3 -18.28 -2.68 -3.04
CA ILE A 3 -17.27 -2.92 -4.07
C ILE A 3 -16.89 -4.40 -4.03
N TYR A 4 -17.07 -5.11 -5.14
CA TYR A 4 -16.68 -6.51 -5.27
C TYR A 4 -15.16 -6.60 -5.48
N VAL A 5 -14.46 -7.24 -4.55
CA VAL A 5 -13.04 -7.57 -4.70
C VAL A 5 -12.93 -9.00 -5.25
N PRO A 6 -12.25 -9.23 -6.39
CA PRO A 6 -12.02 -10.57 -6.90
C PRO A 6 -11.25 -11.44 -5.91
N LYS A 7 -11.69 -12.70 -5.74
CA LYS A 7 -11.06 -13.69 -4.85
C LYS A 7 -9.55 -13.83 -5.04
N ALA A 8 -9.12 -13.79 -6.30
CA ALA A 8 -7.70 -13.90 -6.65
C ALA A 8 -6.81 -12.84 -5.97
N LEU A 9 -7.37 -11.69 -5.57
CA LEU A 9 -6.63 -10.62 -4.91
C LEU A 9 -6.49 -10.82 -3.39
N TYR A 10 -7.34 -11.61 -2.74
CA TYR A 10 -7.32 -11.78 -1.28
C TYR A 10 -7.19 -13.23 -0.79
N GLU A 11 -7.22 -14.22 -1.69
CA GLU A 11 -7.04 -15.65 -1.38
C GLU A 11 -5.62 -16.17 -1.76
N ASN A 12 -4.68 -15.28 -2.13
CA ASN A 12 -3.32 -15.66 -2.50
C ASN A 12 -2.32 -15.54 -1.32
N GLU A 13 -1.13 -16.14 -1.46
CA GLU A 13 -0.11 -16.17 -0.39
C GLU A 13 0.38 -14.77 0.03
N ILE A 14 0.44 -13.82 -0.90
CA ILE A 14 0.83 -12.43 -0.59
C ILE A 14 -0.25 -11.79 0.29
N ALA A 15 -1.53 -12.03 0.00
CA ALA A 15 -2.63 -11.56 0.84
C ALA A 15 -2.56 -12.11 2.27
N GLN A 16 -2.13 -13.36 2.45
CA GLN A 16 -1.91 -13.94 3.79
C GLN A 16 -0.81 -13.19 4.55
N VAL A 17 0.29 -12.84 3.87
CA VAL A 17 1.35 -11.99 4.46
C VAL A 17 0.81 -10.61 4.81
N LEU A 18 -0.01 -9.98 3.95
CA LEU A 18 -0.65 -8.70 4.28
C LEU A 18 -1.56 -8.81 5.51
N ASP A 19 -2.32 -9.91 5.63
CA ASP A 19 -3.17 -10.17 6.78
C ASP A 19 -2.35 -10.32 8.08
N GLU A 20 -1.22 -11.01 8.03
CA GLU A 20 -0.28 -11.11 9.15
C GLU A 20 0.28 -9.75 9.54
N VAL A 21 0.77 -8.97 8.57
CA VAL A 21 1.28 -7.61 8.80
C VAL A 21 0.20 -6.75 9.47
N ARG A 22 -1.02 -6.76 8.94
CA ARG A 22 -2.15 -6.04 9.53
C ARG A 22 -2.43 -6.49 10.95
N TYR A 23 -2.40 -7.80 11.21
CA TYR A 23 -2.63 -8.35 12.54
C TYR A 23 -1.57 -7.87 13.55
N TYR A 24 -0.28 -8.01 13.20
CA TYR A 24 0.81 -7.59 14.08
C TYR A 24 0.80 -6.08 14.31
N TYR A 25 0.61 -5.27 13.26
CA TYR A 25 0.50 -3.82 13.41
C TYR A 25 -0.71 -3.42 14.23
N GLY A 26 -1.87 -4.05 14.01
CA GLY A 26 -3.07 -3.79 14.82
C GLY A 26 -2.87 -4.09 16.31
N MET A 27 -2.10 -5.13 16.65
CA MET A 27 -1.73 -5.40 18.05
C MET A 27 -0.80 -4.32 18.63
N LEU A 28 0.15 -3.83 17.82
CA LEU A 28 1.13 -2.83 18.25
C LEU A 28 0.53 -1.43 18.41
N THR A 29 -0.36 -1.03 17.50
CA THR A 29 -0.95 0.32 17.50
C THR A 29 -1.91 0.53 18.68
N ARG A 30 -2.55 -0.54 19.18
CA ARG A 30 -3.53 -0.56 20.31
C ARG A 30 -4.77 0.31 20.15
N LYS A 31 -4.70 1.37 19.35
CA LYS A 31 -5.75 2.31 18.97
C LYS A 31 -5.67 2.61 17.47
N GLY A 32 -6.75 3.17 16.96
CA GLY A 32 -6.91 3.45 15.54
C GLY A 32 -7.30 2.24 14.69
N TYR A 33 -7.58 2.54 13.43
CA TYR A 33 -8.14 1.63 12.46
C TYR A 33 -7.29 1.59 11.19
N ILE A 34 -6.95 0.36 10.77
CA ILE A 34 -6.37 0.11 9.46
C ILE A 34 -7.53 -0.07 8.48
N TYR A 35 -7.67 0.84 7.52
CA TYR A 35 -8.72 0.77 6.51
C TYR A 35 -8.36 -0.21 5.40
N GLY A 36 -7.09 -0.26 5.00
CA GLY A 36 -6.68 -1.16 3.94
C GLY A 36 -5.17 -1.22 3.79
N LEU A 37 -4.69 -2.40 3.42
CA LEU A 37 -3.31 -2.71 3.12
C LEU A 37 -3.27 -3.48 1.79
N ILE A 38 -2.59 -2.91 0.80
CA ILE A 38 -2.54 -3.47 -0.56
C ILE A 38 -1.10 -3.56 -1.05
N ALA A 39 -0.79 -4.62 -1.78
CA ALA A 39 0.44 -4.76 -2.55
C ALA A 39 0.13 -4.50 -4.03
N ILE A 40 0.91 -3.63 -4.65
CA ILE A 40 0.75 -3.19 -6.04
C ILE A 40 2.11 -3.17 -6.74
N ASP A 41 2.13 -3.20 -8.06
CA ASP A 41 3.34 -2.78 -8.80
C ASP A 41 3.37 -1.25 -9.01
N GLN A 42 4.49 -0.73 -9.48
CA GLN A 42 4.69 0.68 -9.80
C GLN A 42 3.67 1.30 -10.78
N ASP A 43 2.93 0.49 -11.55
CA ASP A 43 1.90 0.94 -12.50
C ASP A 43 0.48 0.80 -11.91
N ALA A 44 0.37 0.71 -10.58
CA ALA A 44 -0.88 0.51 -9.84
C ALA A 44 -1.58 -0.82 -10.10
N LYS A 45 -0.92 -1.82 -10.72
CA LYS A 45 -1.52 -3.15 -10.87
C LYS A 45 -1.56 -3.82 -9.50
N ILE A 46 -2.76 -4.15 -9.06
CA ILE A 46 -2.95 -4.80 -7.76
C ILE A 46 -2.48 -6.26 -7.83
N ILE A 47 -1.68 -6.63 -6.84
CA ILE A 47 -1.13 -7.96 -6.64
C ILE A 47 -1.91 -8.67 -5.54
N ALA A 48 -2.10 -8.00 -4.40
CA ALA A 48 -2.86 -8.54 -3.29
C ALA A 48 -3.51 -7.43 -2.46
N ILE A 49 -4.59 -7.78 -1.77
CA ILE A 49 -5.35 -6.94 -0.85
C ILE A 49 -5.55 -7.75 0.42
N ASP A 50 -5.35 -7.12 1.59
CA ASP A 50 -5.67 -7.76 2.87
C ASP A 50 -7.16 -8.16 2.94
N SER A 51 -7.45 -9.32 3.52
CA SER A 51 -8.81 -9.89 3.54
C SER A 51 -9.81 -9.05 4.32
N ARG A 52 -9.33 -8.10 5.13
CA ARG A 52 -10.12 -7.18 5.98
C ARG A 52 -10.18 -5.76 5.43
N PHE A 53 -9.84 -5.55 4.17
CA PHE A 53 -9.97 -4.27 3.50
C PHE A 53 -11.39 -3.70 3.64
N ASP A 54 -11.51 -2.41 3.99
CA ASP A 54 -12.80 -1.76 4.17
C ASP A 54 -13.57 -1.70 2.84
N ARG A 55 -14.68 -2.45 2.77
CA ARG A 55 -15.51 -2.58 1.57
C ARG A 55 -16.23 -1.30 1.15
N LYS A 56 -16.17 -0.23 1.96
CA LYS A 56 -16.65 1.10 1.58
C LYS A 56 -15.64 1.86 0.72
N LEU A 57 -14.38 1.46 0.74
CA LEU A 57 -13.30 2.11 -0.01
C LEU A 57 -13.12 1.47 -1.38
N ASN A 58 -12.78 2.30 -2.36
CA ASN A 58 -12.41 1.83 -3.68
C ASN A 58 -10.92 1.46 -3.72
N TYR A 59 -10.66 0.16 -3.76
CA TYR A 59 -9.30 -0.38 -3.79
C TYR A 59 -8.52 0.00 -5.07
N TRP A 60 -9.21 0.25 -6.20
CA TRP A 60 -8.59 0.74 -7.43
C TRP A 60 -8.12 2.18 -7.32
N ASP A 61 -8.90 3.02 -6.66
CA ASP A 61 -8.51 4.42 -6.44
C ASP A 61 -7.33 4.47 -5.47
N LEU A 62 -7.36 3.65 -4.42
CA LEU A 62 -6.26 3.56 -3.47
C LEU A 62 -4.95 3.08 -4.13
N SER A 63 -5.01 2.08 -5.01
CA SER A 63 -3.82 1.62 -5.75
C SER A 63 -3.27 2.71 -6.66
N SER A 64 -4.15 3.40 -7.38
CA SER A 64 -3.79 4.47 -8.32
C SER A 64 -3.16 5.66 -7.61
N ILE A 65 -3.76 6.11 -6.50
CA ILE A 65 -3.22 7.19 -5.66
C ILE A 65 -1.87 6.77 -5.08
N GLY A 66 -1.75 5.54 -4.59
CA GLY A 66 -0.51 5.03 -4.01
C GLY A 66 0.66 5.02 -5.00
N ALA A 67 0.45 4.47 -6.20
CA ALA A 67 1.45 4.45 -7.25
C ALA A 67 1.84 5.86 -7.71
N ALA A 68 0.86 6.75 -7.90
CA ALA A 68 1.11 8.13 -8.30
C ALA A 68 1.93 8.90 -7.25
N LEU A 69 1.57 8.76 -5.96
CA LEU A 69 2.30 9.37 -4.86
C LEU A 69 3.75 8.89 -4.81
N TYR A 70 3.97 7.59 -4.99
CA TYR A 70 5.32 7.02 -5.04
C TYR A 70 6.12 7.54 -6.23
N GLY A 71 5.51 7.63 -7.41
CA GLY A 71 6.14 8.19 -8.60
C GLY A 71 6.58 9.64 -8.42
N VAL A 72 5.74 10.48 -7.79
CA VAL A 72 6.11 11.87 -7.44
C VAL A 72 7.26 11.88 -6.44
N ALA A 73 7.22 11.04 -5.41
CA ALA A 73 8.28 10.97 -4.41
C ALA A 73 9.62 10.48 -5.00
N ARG A 74 9.60 9.57 -5.98
CA ARG A 74 10.80 9.14 -6.73
C ARG A 74 11.38 10.28 -7.57
N GLN A 75 10.53 11.04 -8.26
CA GLN A 75 11.00 12.23 -8.99
C GLN A 75 11.58 13.30 -8.05
N ALA A 76 10.97 13.46 -6.87
CA ALA A 76 11.48 14.36 -5.85
C ALA A 76 12.84 13.90 -5.31
N GLN A 77 13.05 12.59 -5.14
CA GLN A 77 14.35 12.03 -4.77
C GLN A 77 15.44 12.46 -5.77
N ASP A 78 15.18 12.35 -7.07
CA ASP A 78 16.13 12.76 -8.11
C ASP A 78 16.38 14.27 -8.07
N PHE A 79 15.33 15.06 -7.89
CA PHE A 79 15.42 16.53 -7.79
C PHE A 79 16.21 16.99 -6.56
N PHE A 80 16.08 16.31 -5.43
CA PHE A 80 16.79 16.62 -4.20
C PHE A 80 18.19 15.98 -4.11
N GLU A 81 18.60 15.21 -5.12
CA GLU A 81 19.90 14.53 -5.18
C GLU A 81 20.17 13.66 -3.94
N THR A 82 19.18 12.88 -3.51
CA THR A 82 19.28 12.01 -2.32
C THR A 82 19.29 10.51 -2.66
N ASP A 83 19.88 9.72 -1.77
CA ASP A 83 20.22 8.32 -2.04
C ASP A 83 19.00 7.38 -2.14
N SER A 84 18.01 7.55 -1.25
CA SER A 84 16.88 6.63 -1.19
C SER A 84 15.61 7.21 -0.58
N LEU A 85 14.48 6.89 -1.22
CA LEU A 85 13.15 7.14 -0.68
C LEU A 85 12.78 6.10 0.37
N VAL A 86 12.65 6.53 1.64
CA VAL A 86 12.24 5.65 2.74
C VAL A 86 10.76 5.26 2.63
N ARG A 87 9.89 6.25 2.44
CA ARG A 87 8.43 6.14 2.22
C ARG A 87 7.88 7.48 1.73
N ALA A 88 6.74 7.45 1.05
CA ALA A 88 5.92 8.62 0.78
C ALA A 88 4.67 8.61 1.69
N THR A 89 4.21 9.79 2.10
CA THR A 89 3.07 9.88 3.04
C THR A 89 2.19 11.08 2.72
N LEU A 90 0.87 10.89 2.79
CA LEU A 90 -0.14 11.95 2.86
C LEU A 90 -0.81 11.90 4.23
N ILE A 91 -0.82 13.04 4.92
CA ILE A 91 -1.41 13.16 6.26
C ILE A 91 -2.55 14.16 6.18
N TYR A 92 -3.76 13.67 6.39
CA TYR A 92 -4.97 14.46 6.61
C TYR A 92 -5.29 14.51 8.11
N LYS A 93 -6.27 15.34 8.49
CA LYS A 93 -6.66 15.52 9.89
C LYS A 93 -7.05 14.20 10.56
N ASP A 94 -7.71 13.31 9.82
CA ASP A 94 -8.37 12.10 10.28
C ASP A 94 -7.83 10.82 9.63
N LEU A 95 -6.94 10.94 8.65
CA LEU A 95 -6.52 9.83 7.81
C LEU A 95 -5.07 9.99 7.35
N GLN A 96 -4.37 8.88 7.21
CA GLN A 96 -2.99 8.84 6.77
C GLN A 96 -2.82 7.76 5.71
N LEU A 97 -2.13 8.10 4.61
CA LEU A 97 -1.77 7.19 3.54
C LEU A 97 -0.26 7.04 3.49
N TYR A 98 0.23 5.82 3.56
CA TYR A 98 1.63 5.47 3.46
C TYR A 98 1.88 4.64 2.21
N VAL A 99 2.97 4.93 1.51
CA VAL A 99 3.43 4.13 0.37
C VAL A 99 4.92 3.87 0.52
N LYS A 100 5.31 2.61 0.35
CA LYS A 100 6.70 2.18 0.47
C LYS A 100 7.02 1.10 -0.57
N SER A 101 8.18 1.21 -1.21
CA SER A 101 8.74 0.11 -2.00
C SER A 101 9.27 -1.00 -1.10
N ILE A 102 8.92 -2.24 -1.42
CA ILE A 102 9.35 -3.44 -0.71
C ILE A 102 10.32 -4.29 -1.53
N GLY A 103 10.75 -3.79 -2.70
CA GLY A 103 11.75 -4.40 -3.54
C GLY A 103 11.29 -4.61 -4.98
N ASP A 104 12.15 -5.28 -5.73
CA ASP A 104 12.07 -5.45 -7.16
C ASP A 104 11.83 -6.92 -7.53
N VAL A 105 11.02 -7.16 -8.57
CA VAL A 105 10.83 -8.47 -9.19
C VAL A 105 11.10 -8.39 -10.68
N VAL A 106 11.89 -9.34 -11.19
CA VAL A 106 12.21 -9.44 -12.61
C VAL A 106 11.24 -10.39 -13.31
N LEU A 107 10.44 -9.85 -14.23
CA LEU A 107 9.49 -10.61 -15.02
C LEU A 107 10.01 -10.80 -16.45
N VAL A 108 9.96 -12.04 -16.95
CA VAL A 108 10.48 -12.44 -18.27
C VAL A 108 10.04 -11.52 -19.42
N LYS A 109 8.79 -11.03 -19.40
CA LYS A 109 8.23 -10.18 -20.47
C LYS A 109 8.11 -8.71 -20.12
N LYS A 110 8.19 -8.35 -18.84
CA LYS A 110 7.91 -6.99 -18.34
C LYS A 110 9.13 -6.30 -17.73
N GLY A 111 10.27 -6.98 -17.71
CA GLY A 111 11.50 -6.45 -17.13
C GLY A 111 11.38 -6.32 -15.61
N ASN A 112 12.12 -5.35 -15.06
CA ASN A 112 12.12 -5.08 -13.64
C ASN A 112 10.82 -4.35 -13.22
N ARG A 113 10.21 -4.83 -12.14
CA ARG A 113 9.00 -4.24 -11.55
C ARG A 113 9.22 -4.06 -10.06
N GLU A 114 9.13 -2.82 -9.63
CA GLU A 114 9.12 -2.42 -8.25
C GLU A 114 7.74 -2.70 -7.65
N ILE A 115 7.75 -3.33 -6.48
CA ILE A 115 6.57 -3.67 -5.72
C ILE A 115 6.41 -2.68 -4.58
N LEU A 116 5.21 -2.12 -4.48
CA LEU A 116 4.84 -1.14 -3.49
C LEU A 116 3.81 -1.72 -2.53
N VAL A 117 3.93 -1.36 -1.26
CA VAL A 117 2.88 -1.55 -0.26
C VAL A 117 2.24 -0.19 0.01
N VAL A 118 0.92 -0.16 -0.04
CA VAL A 118 0.09 1.00 0.26
C VAL A 118 -0.77 0.70 1.48
N LEU A 119 -0.72 1.57 2.47
CA LEU A 119 -1.40 1.41 3.75
C LEU A 119 -2.20 2.66 4.07
N LEU A 120 -3.49 2.47 4.31
CA LEU A 120 -4.44 3.51 4.68
C LEU A 120 -4.92 3.28 6.12
N VAL A 121 -4.75 4.29 6.96
CA VAL A 121 -5.08 4.24 8.39
C VAL A 121 -5.73 5.54 8.84
N ASP A 122 -6.40 5.51 9.99
CA ASP A 122 -6.83 6.75 10.64
C ASP A 122 -5.65 7.48 11.32
N ASN A 123 -5.94 8.63 11.91
CA ASN A 123 -4.96 9.46 12.58
C ASN A 123 -4.49 8.93 13.96
N GLU A 124 -5.15 7.92 14.53
CA GLU A 124 -4.78 7.33 15.82
C GLU A 124 -3.75 6.20 15.68
N VAL A 125 -3.64 5.62 14.48
CA VAL A 125 -2.62 4.62 14.16
C VAL A 125 -1.24 5.28 14.12
N ASN A 126 -0.35 4.83 15.01
CA ASN A 126 1.05 5.24 15.03
C ASN A 126 1.93 4.30 14.19
N ILE A 127 2.39 4.77 13.03
CA ILE A 127 3.35 4.05 12.18
C ILE A 127 4.74 4.67 12.35
N GLY A 128 5.41 4.19 13.41
CA GLY A 128 6.82 4.47 13.72
C GLY A 128 7.79 3.80 12.76
#